data_AF-A0AB39V6U1-F1
#
_entry.id   AF-A0AB39V6U1-F1
#
_cell.length_a   1.000
_cell.length_b   1.000
_cell.length_c   1.000
_cell.angle_alpha   90.00
_cell.angle_beta   90.00
_cell.angle_gamma   90.00
#
_symmetry.space_group_name_H-M   'P 1'
#
loop_
_entity.id
_entity.type
_entity.pdbx_description
1 polymer ?
#
loop_
_entity_poly.entity_id
_entity_poly.type
_entity_poly.pdbx_seq_one_letter_code
_entity_poly.pdbx_strand_id
1 'polypeptide(L)' 'MAEKVTKDMNIMEAVEKYPIIAQVLMRYGLGCVGCIISSAETLGEGIAVHGLNPDIILEEVNMILEKQEV' A
#
# COMPACT_ATOMS: atom_id res chain seq x y z
N MET A 1 14.76 -11.18 -1.49
CA MET A 1 14.61 -9.94 -2.26
C MET A 1 13.15 -9.89 -2.70
N ALA A 2 12.28 -9.39 -1.84
CA ALA A 2 10.90 -9.14 -2.18
C ALA A 2 10.88 -8.17 -3.36
N GLU A 3 9.97 -8.40 -4.30
CA GLU A 3 9.70 -7.42 -5.33
C GLU A 3 9.27 -6.10 -4.68
N LYS A 4 9.87 -5.00 -5.15
CA LYS A 4 9.56 -3.66 -4.66
C LYS A 4 8.10 -3.33 -4.95
N VAL A 5 7.36 -2.92 -3.93
CA VAL A 5 6.00 -2.40 -4.06
C VAL A 5 6.06 -1.04 -4.73
N THR A 6 5.25 -0.84 -5.78
CA THR A 6 5.21 0.39 -6.57
C THR A 6 3.81 0.98 -6.59
N LYS A 7 3.71 2.27 -6.95
CA LYS A 7 2.45 3.01 -7.00
C LYS A 7 1.46 2.47 -8.04
N ASP A 8 1.97 1.78 -9.06
CA ASP A 8 1.18 1.25 -10.17
C ASP A 8 0.52 -0.10 -9.85
N MET A 9 0.83 -0.70 -8.69
CA MET A 9 0.19 -1.93 -8.24
C MET A 9 -1.25 -1.66 -7.80
N ASN A 10 -2.16 -2.56 -8.17
CA ASN A 10 -3.51 -2.56 -7.64
C ASN A 10 -3.49 -2.74 -6.12
N ILE A 11 -4.33 -1.99 -5.41
CA ILE A 11 -4.37 -2.01 -3.94
C ILE A 11 -4.70 -3.40 -3.40
N MET A 12 -5.68 -4.08 -4.00
CA MET A 12 -6.13 -5.39 -3.54
C MET A 12 -5.05 -6.44 -3.76
N GLU A 13 -4.48 -6.50 -4.97
CA GLU A 13 -3.39 -7.43 -5.28
C GLU A 13 -2.17 -7.21 -4.39
N ALA A 14 -1.81 -5.94 -4.14
CA ALA A 14 -0.68 -5.60 -3.28
C ALA A 14 -0.92 -6.04 -1.82
N VAL A 15 -2.13 -5.81 -1.29
CA VAL A 15 -2.49 -6.20 0.07
C VAL A 15 -2.61 -7.72 0.23
N GLU A 16 -3.12 -8.42 -0.79
CA GLU A 16 -3.15 -9.89 -0.82
C GLU A 16 -1.74 -10.47 -0.84
N LYS A 17 -0.84 -9.89 -1.64
CA LYS A 17 0.57 -10.30 -1.71
C LYS A 17 1.35 -9.94 -0.44
N TYR A 18 1.05 -8.78 0.15
CA TYR A 18 1.75 -8.21 1.30
C TYR A 18 0.75 -7.64 2.32
N PRO A 19 0.25 -8.47 3.27
CA PRO A 19 -0.74 -8.03 4.27
C PRO A 19 -0.30 -6.85 5.14
N ILE A 20 1.01 -6.62 5.25
CA ILE A 20 1.57 -5.46 5.95
C ILE A 20 1.17 -4.13 5.32
N ILE A 21 0.89 -4.10 4.01
CA ILE A 21 0.45 -2.89 3.31
C ILE A 21 -0.85 -2.38 3.93
N ALA A 22 -1.82 -3.26 4.20
CA ALA A 22 -3.06 -2.86 4.87
C ALA A 22 -2.79 -2.22 6.23
N GLN A 23 -1.86 -2.77 7.03
CA GLN A 23 -1.52 -2.20 8.33
C GLN A 23 -0.89 -0.81 8.21
N VAL A 24 0.02 -0.62 7.25
CA VAL A 24 0.65 0.69 6.98
C VAL A 24 -0.42 1.69 6.55
N LEU A 25 -1.25 1.35 5.55
CA LEU A 25 -2.34 2.20 5.07
C LEU A 25 -3.31 2.59 6.20
N MET A 26 -3.67 1.66 7.07
CA MET A 26 -4.50 1.93 8.25
C MET A 26 -3.87 2.95 9.20
N ARG A 27 -2.54 2.94 9.40
CA ARG A 27 -1.86 3.95 10.24
C ARG A 27 -1.98 5.36 9.66
N TYR A 28 -2.04 5.47 8.33
CA TYR A 28 -2.26 6.72 7.62
C TYR A 28 -3.75 7.08 7.48
N GLY A 29 -4.65 6.37 8.16
CA GLY A 29 -6.09 6.63 8.12
C GLY A 29 -6.80 6.04 6.89
N LEU A 30 -6.09 5.28 6.05
CA LEU A 30 -6.64 4.57 4.90
C LEU A 30 -7.19 3.20 5.33
N GLY A 31 -8.13 3.19 6.26
CA GLY A 31 -8.78 1.96 6.75
C GLY A 31 -9.77 1.34 5.77
N CYS A 32 -10.12 2.06 4.70
CA CYS A 32 -11.11 1.66 3.70
C CYS A 32 -10.57 0.69 2.65
N VAL A 33 -9.41 0.05 2.85
CA VAL A 33 -8.78 -0.90 1.91
C VAL A 33 -9.71 -2.07 1.50
N GLY A 34 -10.77 -2.35 2.28
CA GLY A 34 -11.85 -3.29 1.92
C GLY A 34 -13.13 -2.67 1.32
N CYS A 35 -13.13 -1.38 1.00
CA CYS A 35 -14.25 -0.72 0.33
C CYS A 35 -14.19 -1.04 -1.17
N ILE A 36 -15.35 -1.29 -1.78
CA ILE A 36 -15.47 -1.70 -3.20
C ILE A 36 -14.71 -0.74 -4.14
N ILE A 37 -14.62 0.55 -3.78
CA ILE A 37 -13.91 1.58 -4.55
C ILE A 37 -12.41 1.27 -4.65
N SER A 38 -11.76 0.83 -3.55
CA SER A 38 -10.32 0.54 -3.54
C SER A 38 -9.92 -0.70 -4.35
N SER A 39 -10.87 -1.56 -4.73
CA SER A 39 -10.57 -2.76 -5.52
C SER A 39 -10.19 -2.44 -6.98
N ALA A 40 -10.60 -1.28 -7.50
CA ALA A 40 -10.30 -0.84 -8.86
C ALA A 40 -9.14 0.18 -8.93
N GLU A 41 -8.59 0.61 -7.79
CA GLU A 41 -7.59 1.67 -7.71
C GLU A 41 -6.16 1.13 -7.57
N THR A 42 -5.20 1.86 -8.10
CA THR A 42 -3.78 1.65 -7.80
C THR A 42 -3.41 2.24 -6.44
N LEU A 43 -2.33 1.75 -5.82
CA LEU A 43 -1.81 2.31 -4.56
C LEU A 43 -1.55 3.82 -4.68
N GLY A 44 -0.99 4.26 -5.82
CA GLY A 44 -0.74 5.66 -6.10
C GLY A 44 -2.02 6.50 -6.08
N GLU A 45 -3.03 6.07 -6.83
CA GLU A 45 -4.30 6.78 -6.94
C GLU A 45 -5.05 6.79 -5.60
N GLY A 46 -5.25 5.63 -4.98
CA GLY A 46 -5.99 5.51 -3.73
C GLY A 46 -5.33 6.25 -2.57
N ILE A 47 -4.00 6.39 -2.55
CA ILE A 47 -3.33 7.24 -1.56
C ILE A 47 -3.51 8.73 -1.91
N ALA A 48 -3.32 9.10 -3.18
CA ALA A 48 -3.34 10.49 -3.63
C ALA A 48 -4.72 11.16 -3.51
N VAL A 49 -5.83 10.44 -3.74
CA VAL A 49 -7.19 10.99 -3.61
C VAL A 49 -7.57 11.36 -2.17
N HIS A 50 -6.84 10.82 -1.19
CA HIS A 50 -6.95 11.18 0.21
C HIS A 50 -5.98 12.31 0.62
N GLY A 51 -5.28 12.93 -0.34
CA GLY A 51 -4.36 14.04 -0.09
C GLY A 51 -3.03 13.63 0.55
N LEU A 52 -2.69 12.33 0.50
CA LEU A 52 -1.47 11.77 1.04
C LEU A 52 -0.42 11.58 -0.07
N ASN A 53 0.86 11.52 0.31
CA ASN A 53 1.94 11.28 -0.65
C ASN A 53 2.22 9.76 -0.78
N PRO A 54 1.93 9.12 -1.93
CA PRO A 54 2.19 7.70 -2.13
C PRO A 54 3.66 7.34 -2.02
N ASP A 55 4.59 8.19 -2.44
CA ASP A 55 6.02 7.87 -2.40
C ASP A 55 6.50 7.65 -0.97
N ILE A 56 6.03 8.47 -0.01
CA ILE A 56 6.39 8.35 1.41
C ILE A 56 5.86 7.05 2.01
N ILE A 57 4.60 6.73 1.74
CA ILE A 57 3.94 5.54 2.29
C ILE A 57 4.55 4.27 1.69
N LEU A 58 4.81 4.26 0.38
CA LEU A 58 5.42 3.12 -0.31
C LEU A 58 6.88 2.92 0.09
N GLU A 59 7.62 3.99 0.39
CA GLU A 59 8.96 3.87 0.96
C GLU A 59 8.91 3.16 2.32
N GLU A 60 7.98 3.53 3.21
CA GLU A 60 7.79 2.85 4.49
C GLU A 60 7.41 1.36 4.32
N VAL A 61 6.48 1.06 3.41
CA VAL A 61 6.11 -0.32 3.06
C VAL A 61 7.33 -1.13 2.64
N ASN A 62 8.10 -0.62 1.68
CA ASN A 62 9.28 -1.32 1.16
C ASN A 62 10.35 -1.50 2.24
N MET A 63 10.61 -0.48 3.06
CA MET A 63 11.53 -0.58 4.20
C MET A 63 11.12 -1.65 5.20
N ILE A 64 9.82 -1.83 5.46
CA ILE A 64 9.33 -2.88 6.36
C ILE A 64 9.48 -4.25 5.71
N LEU A 65 9.13 -4.40 4.43
CA LEU A 65 9.28 -5.65 3.70
C LEU A 65 10.73 -6.12 3.65
N GLU A 66 11.68 -5.22 3.36
CA GLU A 66 13.11 -5.52 3.39
C GLU A 66 13.60 -5.98 4.78
N LYS A 67 12.99 -5.46 5.86
CA LYS A 67 13.30 -5.84 7.25
C LYS A 67 12.57 -7.11 7.73
N GLN A 68 11.54 -7.58 7.03
CA GLN A 68 10.81 -8.81 7.36
C GLN A 68 11.42 -10.04 6.69
N GLU A 69 12.31 -9.85 5.70
CA GLU A 69 13.05 -10.91 5.01
C GLU A 69 14.37 -11.34 5.71
N VAL A 70 14.57 -10.96 6.97
CA VAL A 70 15.69 -11.39 7.85
C VAL A 70 15.23 -12.33 8.96
#